data_AF-A0A0C2MKS2-F1
#
_entry.id   AF-A0A0C2MKS2-F1
#
_cell.length_a   1.000
_cell.length_b   1.000
_cell.length_c   1.000
_cell.angle_alpha   90.00
_cell.angle_beta   90.00
_cell.angle_gamma   90.00
#
_symmetry.space_group_name_H-M   'P 1'
#
loop_
_entity.id
_entity.type
_entity.pdbx_description
1 polymer ?
#
loop_
_entity_poly.entity_id
_entity_poly.type
_entity_poly.pdbx_seq_one_letter_code
_entity_poly.pdbx_strand_id
1 'polypeptide(L)'
;MVLLNICIANLSWVQPFDSERTQTGNFSVYSRKLNVNMMNQIQKYSMVNEEYARLLFIPINENKRQAVILLPQPRFSLDDSTMNCVNVKTPKFTLSSQQNLINALNYFGVTHLFESNNTDFRDIAGPGGFI
;
A
#
# COMPACT_ATOMS: atom_id res chain seq x y z
N MET A 1 -16.87 -23.06 -8.19
CA MET A 1 -15.85 -22.17 -8.81
C MET A 1 -15.09 -21.35 -7.78
N VAL A 2 -13.79 -21.13 -8.01
CA VAL A 2 -12.92 -20.24 -7.20
C VAL A 2 -12.19 -19.29 -8.13
N LEU A 3 -12.25 -17.98 -7.87
CA LEU A 3 -11.44 -16.97 -8.55
C LEU A 3 -10.25 -16.61 -7.68
N LEU A 4 -9.04 -16.91 -8.17
CA LEU A 4 -7.79 -16.55 -7.52
C LEU A 4 -7.11 -15.42 -8.30
N ASN A 5 -6.81 -14.32 -7.61
CA ASN A 5 -5.98 -13.25 -8.13
C ASN A 5 -4.72 -13.11 -7.26
N ILE A 6 -3.56 -13.08 -7.89
CA ILE A 6 -2.27 -12.90 -7.23
C ILE A 6 -1.63 -11.63 -7.79
N CYS A 7 -1.31 -10.68 -6.92
CA CYS A 7 -0.59 -9.47 -7.27
C CYS A 7 0.77 -9.44 -6.56
N ILE A 8 1.84 -9.31 -7.34
CA ILE A 8 3.22 -9.19 -6.83
C ILE A 8 3.79 -7.89 -7.39
N ALA A 9 4.25 -7.02 -6.50
CA ALA A 9 4.91 -5.77 -6.86
C ALA A 9 6.31 -5.74 -6.28
N ASN A 10 7.31 -5.58 -7.14
CA ASN A 10 8.68 -5.28 -6.73
C ASN A 10 8.99 -3.83 -7.14
N LEU A 11 9.08 -2.94 -6.15
CA LEU A 11 9.25 -1.51 -6.37
C LEU A 11 10.71 -1.14 -6.12
N SER A 12 11.35 -0.48 -7.08
CA SER A 12 12.66 0.13 -6.89
C SER A 12 12.54 1.65 -6.78
N TRP A 13 13.26 2.22 -5.82
CA TRP A 13 13.42 3.67 -5.72
C TRP A 13 14.29 4.14 -6.89
N VAL A 14 13.90 5.23 -7.57
CA VAL A 14 14.77 5.84 -8.59
C VAL A 14 16.11 6.26 -7.99
N GLN A 15 16.08 6.74 -6.74
CA GLN A 15 17.25 6.99 -5.93
C GLN A 15 17.23 6.03 -4.73
N PRO A 16 18.06 4.97 -4.75
CA PRO A 16 18.08 3.98 -3.69
C PRO A 16 18.62 4.57 -2.39
N PHE A 17 18.10 4.05 -1.26
CA PHE A 17 18.68 4.33 0.05
C PHE A 17 20.07 3.68 0.14
N ASP A 18 21.00 4.39 0.76
CA ASP A 18 22.30 3.84 1.12
C ASP A 18 22.15 2.79 2.23
N SER A 19 22.63 1.57 1.96
CA SER A 19 22.56 0.46 2.91
C SER A 19 23.36 0.73 4.18
N GLU A 20 24.49 1.42 4.08
CA GLU A 20 25.37 1.74 5.22
C GLU A 20 24.71 2.73 6.19
N ARG A 21 23.72 3.48 5.70
CA ARG A 21 22.93 4.43 6.50
C ARG A 21 21.70 3.79 7.15
N THR A 22 21.44 2.51 6.88
CA THR A 22 20.33 1.79 7.50
C THR A 22 20.70 1.44 8.93
N GLN A 23 19.83 1.80 9.88
CA GLN A 23 20.08 1.61 11.31
C GLN A 23 18.86 0.99 11.99
N THR A 24 19.08 0.25 13.08
CA THR A 24 17.96 -0.25 13.89
C THR A 24 17.23 0.93 14.54
N GLY A 25 15.90 0.93 14.44
CA GLY A 25 15.04 1.95 15.04
C GLY A 25 13.70 1.39 15.49
N ASN A 26 13.04 2.12 16.39
CA ASN A 26 11.73 1.73 16.90
C ASN A 26 10.61 2.10 15.90
N PHE A 27 9.74 1.15 15.61
CA PHE A 27 8.49 1.33 14.86
C PHE A 27 7.29 1.01 15.74
N SER A 28 6.35 1.96 15.87
CA SER A 28 5.19 1.83 16.75
C SER A 28 4.03 1.17 16.01
N VAL A 29 3.51 0.07 16.57
CA VAL A 29 2.32 -0.63 16.09
C VAL A 29 1.30 -0.67 17.23
N TYR A 30 0.28 0.17 17.14
CA TYR A 30 -0.65 0.43 18.24
C TYR A 30 0.10 0.78 19.54
N SER A 31 -0.01 -0.06 20.58
CA SER A 31 0.69 0.10 21.86
C SER A 31 2.07 -0.56 21.93
N ARG A 32 2.48 -1.31 20.88
CA ARG A 32 3.75 -2.06 20.85
C ARG A 32 4.81 -1.30 20.06
N LYS A 33 6.07 -1.50 20.43
CA LYS A 33 7.23 -1.03 19.68
C LYS A 33 7.99 -2.22 19.13
N LEU A 34 8.32 -2.17 17.85
CA LEU A 34 9.11 -3.16 17.15
C LEU A 34 10.46 -2.54 16.77
N ASN A 35 11.55 -3.25 17.03
CA ASN A 35 12.86 -2.87 16.50
C ASN A 35 12.95 -3.34 15.05
N VAL A 36 13.14 -2.41 14.13
CA VAL A 36 13.21 -2.67 12.69
C VAL A 36 14.39 -1.94 12.07
N ASN A 37 14.85 -2.43 10.92
CA ASN A 37 15.86 -1.73 10.14
C ASN A 37 15.22 -0.53 9.45
N MET A 38 15.59 0.67 9.88
CA MET A 38 15.15 1.94 9.33
C MET A 38 16.14 2.41 8.27
N MET A 39 15.69 2.47 7.02
CA MET A 39 16.42 3.10 5.94
C MET A 39 16.40 4.62 6.14
N ASN A 40 17.50 5.29 5.80
CA ASN A 40 17.67 6.72 6.06
C ASN A 40 18.31 7.42 4.86
N GLN A 41 17.69 8.50 4.39
CA GLN A 41 18.29 9.40 3.41
C GLN A 41 17.82 10.84 3.57
N ILE A 42 18.66 11.79 3.19
CA ILE A 42 18.31 13.21 3.11
C ILE A 42 18.29 13.58 1.65
N GLN A 43 17.13 13.95 1.12
CA GLN A 43 16.99 14.31 -0.28
C GLN A 43 15.80 15.24 -0.53
N LYS A 44 15.76 15.86 -1.72
CA LYS A 44 14.62 16.65 -2.19
C LYS A 44 13.47 15.74 -2.62
N TYR A 45 12.34 15.87 -1.94
CA TYR A 45 11.09 15.20 -2.30
C TYR A 45 9.95 16.21 -2.43
N SER A 46 8.93 15.86 -3.22
CA SER A 46 7.67 16.57 -3.18
C SER A 46 6.91 16.15 -1.93
N MET A 47 6.35 17.13 -1.22
CA MET A 47 5.65 16.93 0.04
C MET A 47 4.44 17.85 0.11
N VAL A 48 3.32 17.28 0.55
CA VAL A 48 2.09 18.02 0.84
C VAL A 48 1.78 17.84 2.33
N ASN A 49 1.57 18.93 3.05
CA ASN A 49 1.04 18.84 4.41
C ASN A 49 -0.47 19.09 4.34
N GLU A 50 -1.23 18.08 4.74
CA GLU A 50 -2.67 18.13 4.94
C GLU A 50 -2.98 18.24 6.43
N GLU A 51 -4.24 18.57 6.75
CA GLU A 51 -4.69 18.82 8.11
C GLU A 51 -4.42 17.64 9.05
N TYR A 52 -4.55 16.41 8.53
CA TYR A 52 -4.46 15.18 9.30
C TYR A 52 -3.24 14.33 8.95
N ALA A 53 -2.52 14.67 7.88
CA ALA A 53 -1.45 13.83 7.37
C ALA A 53 -0.40 14.62 6.57
N ARG A 54 0.80 14.07 6.50
CA ARG A 54 1.85 14.50 5.58
C ARG A 54 1.97 13.47 4.49
N LEU A 55 1.88 13.90 3.24
CA LEU A 55 2.07 13.06 2.07
C LEU A 55 3.47 13.31 1.52
N LEU A 56 4.28 12.25 1.48
CA LEU A 56 5.61 12.27 0.89
C LEU A 56 5.58 11.46 -0.42
N PHE A 57 6.00 12.09 -1.51
CA PHE A 57 6.03 11.48 -2.84
C PHE A 57 7.46 11.04 -3.17
N ILE A 58 7.68 9.73 -3.23
CA ILE A 58 8.98 9.13 -3.55
C ILE A 58 8.93 8.52 -4.95
N PRO A 59 9.77 8.98 -5.90
CA PRO A 59 9.83 8.41 -7.24
C PRO A 59 10.22 6.92 -7.22
N ILE A 60 9.45 6.10 -7.93
CA ILE A 60 9.66 4.66 -8.07
C ILE A 60 9.71 4.28 -9.55
N ASN A 61 10.69 3.45 -9.92
CA ASN A 61 10.96 3.04 -11.31
C ASN A 61 11.16 4.25 -12.28
N GLU A 62 11.65 4.02 -13.50
CA GLU A 62 11.94 5.13 -14.44
C GLU A 62 10.72 5.72 -15.18
N ASN A 63 9.49 5.27 -14.87
CA ASN A 63 8.28 5.57 -15.65
C ASN A 63 7.31 6.59 -15.00
N LYS A 64 7.84 7.69 -14.44
CA LYS A 64 7.04 8.77 -13.79
C LYS A 64 6.09 8.28 -12.68
N ARG A 65 6.34 7.10 -12.08
CA ARG A 65 5.53 6.57 -10.98
C ARG A 65 6.07 7.07 -9.65
N GLN A 66 5.18 7.22 -8.68
CA GLN A 66 5.53 7.67 -7.34
C GLN A 66 4.85 6.77 -6.30
N ALA A 67 5.61 6.36 -5.29
CA ALA A 67 5.04 5.85 -4.06
C ALA A 67 4.65 7.04 -3.19
N VAL A 68 3.43 7.02 -2.65
CA VAL A 68 2.95 8.04 -1.73
C VAL A 68 2.95 7.45 -0.33
N ILE A 69 3.75 8.03 0.56
CA ILE A 69 3.74 7.70 1.98
C ILE A 69 2.86 8.71 2.69
N LEU A 70 1.74 8.24 3.24
CA LEU A 70 0.86 9.04 4.08
C LEU A 70 1.27 8.82 5.54
N LEU A 71 1.78 9.88 6.18
CA LEU A 71 2.18 9.88 7.57
C LEU A 71 1.19 10.74 8.39
N PRO A 72 0.34 10.13 9.23
CA PRO A 72 -0.59 10.89 10.07
C PRO A 72 0.16 11.87 10.98
N GLN A 73 -0.36 13.10 11.12
CA GLN A 73 0.24 14.10 11.99
C GLN A 73 -0.32 13.98 13.42
N PRO A 74 0.54 13.94 14.46
CA PRO A 74 0.08 14.10 15.83
C PRO A 74 -0.27 15.58 16.08
N ARG A 75 -1.56 15.92 15.88
CA ARG A 75 -2.23 17.19 16.24
C ARG A 75 -1.76 18.47 15.51
N PHE A 76 -2.62 18.99 14.60
CA PHE A 76 -2.67 20.34 13.97
C PHE A 76 -1.55 20.68 12.96
N SER A 77 -1.61 21.61 11.99
CA SER A 77 -2.59 22.48 11.28
C SER A 77 -2.01 22.69 9.86
N LEU A 78 -2.85 22.99 8.86
CA LEU A 78 -2.54 23.11 7.43
C LEU A 78 -1.52 24.20 7.07
N ASP A 79 -0.56 23.88 6.19
CA ASP A 79 0.17 24.84 5.34
C ASP A 79 0.75 24.14 4.09
N ASP A 80 0.72 24.88 2.97
CA ASP A 80 0.90 24.49 1.57
C ASP A 80 2.03 23.49 1.21
N SER A 81 1.78 22.77 0.10
CA SER A 81 2.74 21.86 -0.53
C SER A 81 4.02 22.58 -0.96
N THR A 82 5.18 22.12 -0.48
CA THR A 82 6.49 22.70 -0.78
C THR A 82 7.51 21.59 -1.04
N MET A 83 8.35 21.75 -2.08
CA MET A 83 9.49 20.86 -2.30
C MET A 83 10.57 21.16 -1.24
N ASN A 84 10.80 20.22 -0.34
CA ASN A 84 11.70 20.40 0.78
C ASN A 84 12.81 19.35 0.78
N CYS A 85 13.99 19.72 1.30
CA CYS A 85 14.98 18.74 1.70
C CYS A 85 14.46 18.03 2.96
N VAL A 86 14.08 16.77 2.83
CA VAL A 86 13.48 15.99 3.92
C VAL A 86 14.44 14.88 4.32
N ASN A 87 14.62 14.70 5.63
CA ASN A 87 15.26 13.53 6.21
C ASN A 87 14.22 12.41 6.33
N VAL A 88 14.25 11.47 5.39
CA VAL A 88 13.30 10.36 5.29
C VAL A 88 13.84 9.17 6.07
N LYS A 89 13.05 8.70 7.04
CA LYS A 89 13.30 7.44 7.77
C LYS A 89 12.12 6.50 7.54
N THR A 90 12.37 5.36 6.90
CA THR A 90 11.32 4.38 6.61
C THR A 90 11.76 2.97 6.97
N PRO A 91 10.87 2.13 7.53
CA PRO A 91 11.21 0.74 7.80
C PRO A 91 11.48 -0.01 6.50
N LYS A 92 12.46 -0.90 6.49
CA LYS A 92 12.64 -1.90 5.43
C LYS A 92 11.67 -3.05 5.69
N PHE A 93 10.70 -3.27 4.81
CA PHE A 93 9.67 -4.28 5.01
C PHE A 93 9.28 -5.01 3.72
N THR A 94 8.62 -6.15 3.89
CA THR A 94 7.89 -6.88 2.85
C THR A 94 6.45 -7.07 3.36
N LEU A 95 5.46 -6.80 2.52
CA LEU A 95 4.05 -7.00 2.84
C LEU A 95 3.51 -8.19 2.04
N SER A 96 2.81 -9.08 2.73
CA SER A 96 2.06 -10.19 2.14
C SER A 96 0.69 -10.24 2.77
N SER A 97 -0.36 -10.33 1.96
CA SER A 97 -1.73 -10.47 2.43
C SER A 97 -2.53 -11.36 1.49
N GLN A 98 -3.45 -12.13 2.06
CA GLN A 98 -4.46 -12.88 1.34
C GLN A 98 -5.82 -12.43 1.86
N GLN A 99 -6.74 -12.11 0.96
CA GLN A 99 -8.07 -11.63 1.30
C GLN A 99 -9.13 -12.46 0.59
N ASN A 100 -10.16 -12.86 1.33
CA ASN A 100 -11.40 -13.36 0.74
C ASN A 100 -12.35 -12.17 0.57
N LEU A 101 -12.65 -11.83 -0.68
CA LEU A 101 -13.45 -10.65 -1.01
C LEU A 101 -14.96 -10.90 -1.02
N ILE A 102 -15.44 -12.13 -0.77
CA ILE A 102 -16.87 -12.47 -0.82
C ILE A 102 -17.68 -11.51 0.07
N ASN A 103 -17.28 -11.31 1.32
CA ASN A 103 -18.00 -10.42 2.24
C ASN A 103 -17.98 -8.96 1.78
N ALA A 104 -16.86 -8.48 1.24
CA ALA A 104 -16.75 -7.12 0.73
C ALA A 104 -17.64 -6.92 -0.51
N LEU A 105 -17.63 -7.88 -1.43
CA LEU A 105 -18.43 -7.85 -2.64
C LEU A 105 -19.94 -7.93 -2.33
N ASN A 106 -20.34 -8.79 -1.38
CA ASN A 106 -21.70 -8.82 -0.84
C ASN A 106 -22.12 -7.46 -0.26
N TYR A 107 -21.23 -6.82 0.51
CA TYR A 107 -21.50 -5.48 1.06
C TYR A 107 -21.72 -4.43 -0.04
N PHE A 108 -21.01 -4.55 -1.18
CA PHE A 108 -21.22 -3.69 -2.35
C PHE A 108 -22.35 -4.15 -3.28
N GLY A 109 -23.20 -5.10 -2.85
CA GLY A 109 -24.39 -5.53 -3.59
C GLY A 109 -24.14 -6.63 -4.63
N VAL A 110 -22.92 -7.17 -4.72
CA VAL A 110 -22.61 -8.33 -5.55
C VAL A 110 -22.94 -9.59 -4.75
N THR A 111 -24.22 -9.95 -4.68
CA THR A 111 -24.70 -11.08 -3.84
C THR A 111 -25.05 -12.31 -4.66
N HIS A 112 -25.77 -12.13 -5.78
CA HIS A 112 -26.27 -13.21 -6.62
C HIS A 112 -25.14 -14.12 -7.14
N LEU A 113 -23.94 -13.56 -7.36
CA LEU A 113 -22.75 -14.31 -7.78
C LEU A 113 -22.34 -15.43 -6.79
N PHE A 114 -22.68 -15.31 -5.52
CA PHE A 114 -22.22 -16.22 -4.46
C PHE A 114 -23.33 -17.13 -3.91
N GLU A 115 -24.53 -17.08 -4.49
CA GLU A 115 -25.66 -17.92 -4.10
C GLU A 115 -25.46 -19.36 -4.59
N SER A 116 -25.66 -20.33 -3.70
CA SER A 116 -25.39 -21.75 -3.99
C SER A 116 -26.29 -22.35 -5.06
N ASN A 117 -27.45 -21.73 -5.30
CA ASN A 117 -28.43 -22.12 -6.32
C ASN A 117 -28.35 -21.26 -7.59
N ASN A 118 -27.38 -20.34 -7.69
CA ASN A 118 -27.22 -19.56 -8.90
C ASN A 118 -26.66 -20.44 -10.03
N THR A 119 -27.49 -20.68 -11.04
CA THR A 119 -27.14 -21.46 -12.24
C THR A 119 -26.82 -20.58 -13.45
N ASP A 120 -26.87 -19.25 -13.32
CA ASP A 120 -26.70 -18.31 -14.42
C ASP A 120 -25.23 -17.98 -14.70
N PHE A 121 -24.48 -19.04 -14.92
CA PHE A 121 -23.07 -19.02 -15.27
C PHE A 121 -22.80 -19.85 -16.53
N ARG A 122 -23.86 -20.11 -17.30
CA ARG A 122 -23.83 -20.94 -18.51
C ARG A 122 -22.82 -20.43 -19.54
N ASP A 123 -22.63 -19.11 -19.60
CA ASP A 123 -21.64 -18.46 -20.47
C ASP A 123 -20.19 -18.64 -20.00
N ILE A 124 -19.97 -18.97 -18.72
CA ILE A 124 -18.65 -19.24 -18.14
C ILE A 124 -18.31 -20.73 -18.24
N ALA A 125 -19.29 -21.60 -17.95
CA ALA A 125 -19.08 -23.05 -17.92
C ALA A 125 -19.23 -23.73 -19.29
N GLY A 126 -19.88 -23.07 -20.25
CA GLY A 126 -20.23 -23.66 -21.55
C GLY A 126 -21.39 -24.67 -21.46
N PRO A 127 -21.86 -25.20 -22.62
CA PRO A 127 -22.96 -26.16 -22.65
C PRO A 127 -22.59 -27.45 -21.92
N GLY A 128 -23.35 -27.79 -20.86
CA GLY A 128 -23.12 -29.00 -20.06
C GLY A 128 -22.03 -28.88 -18.98
N GLY A 129 -21.44 -27.69 -18.80
CA GLY A 129 -20.49 -27.43 -17.74
C GLY A 129 -21.17 -27.28 -16.37
N PHE A 130 -20.60 -27.92 -15.36
CA PHE A 130 -20.96 -27.75 -13.95
C PHE A 130 -19.91 -26.87 -13.26
N ILE A 131 -20.32 -26.12 -12.23
CA ILE A 131 -19.51 -25.08 -11.55
C ILE A 131 -19.36 -25.37 -10.08
#